data_AF-A0A0X8JTF5-F1
#
_entry.id   AF-A0A0X8JTF5-F1
#
_cell.length_a   1.000
_cell.length_b   1.000
_cell.length_c   1.000
_cell.angle_alpha   90.00
_cell.angle_beta   90.00
_cell.angle_gamma   90.00
#
_symmetry.space_group_name_H-M   'P 1'
#
loop_
_entity.id
_entity.type
_entity.pdbx_description
1 polymer ?
#
loop_
_entity_poly.entity_id
_entity_poly.type
_entity_poly.pdbx_seq_one_letter_code
_entity_poly.pdbx_strand_id
1 'polypeptide(L)'
;MNKNEMIKEVQQQFGYDENFSQKVINIFESCSEIGQKGKDQVVSRYVKELNIGETEANNIFDCVLNLIKKGIKDKLKNPFKK
;
A
#
# COMPACT_ATOMS: atom_id res chain seq x y z
N MET A 1 10.91 -5.02 -5.38
CA MET A 1 9.55 -4.71 -4.92
C MET A 1 8.49 -4.91 -6.00
N ASN A 2 7.65 -5.90 -5.74
CA ASN A 2 6.47 -6.31 -6.49
C ASN A 2 5.27 -6.45 -5.52
N LYS A 3 4.08 -6.77 -6.03
CA LYS A 3 2.84 -6.86 -5.23
C LYS A 3 2.94 -7.84 -4.04
N ASN A 4 3.59 -8.99 -4.20
CA ASN A 4 3.73 -9.99 -3.13
C ASN A 4 4.75 -9.54 -2.07
N GLU A 5 5.78 -8.77 -2.44
CA GLU A 5 6.66 -8.10 -1.46
C GLU A 5 5.88 -7.03 -0.66
N MET A 6 4.98 -6.28 -1.32
CA MET A 6 4.16 -5.26 -0.66
C MET A 6 3.13 -5.84 0.31
N ILE A 7 2.46 -6.94 -0.06
CA ILE A 7 1.56 -7.70 0.83
C ILE A 7 2.32 -8.13 2.09
N LYS A 8 3.50 -8.75 1.94
CA LYS A 8 4.30 -9.22 3.08
C LYS A 8 4.80 -8.10 4.00
N GLU A 9 5.23 -6.96 3.47
CA GLU A 9 5.62 -5.81 4.29
C GLU A 9 4.44 -5.21 5.07
N VAL A 10 3.22 -5.21 4.51
CA VAL A 10 2.00 -4.81 5.22
C VAL A 10 1.67 -5.81 6.35
N GLN A 11 1.73 -7.12 6.08
CA GLN A 11 1.57 -8.14 7.12
C GLN A 11 2.59 -7.96 8.27
N GLN A 12 3.86 -7.70 7.95
CA GLN A 12 4.93 -7.57 8.94
C GLN A 12 4.87 -6.27 9.75
N GLN A 13 4.45 -5.15 9.16
CA GLN A 13 4.39 -3.86 9.88
C GLN A 13 3.13 -3.71 10.75
N PHE A 14 2.02 -4.34 10.39
CA PHE A 14 0.72 -4.16 11.06
C PHE A 14 0.15 -5.44 11.71
N GLY A 15 0.78 -6.60 11.50
CA GLY A 15 0.33 -7.89 12.07
C GLY A 15 -0.85 -8.54 11.35
N TYR A 16 -1.24 -8.03 10.18
CA TYR A 16 -2.39 -8.53 9.41
C TYR A 16 -2.14 -9.88 8.74
N ASP A 17 -3.24 -10.59 8.44
CA ASP A 17 -3.23 -11.76 7.58
C ASP A 17 -3.04 -11.39 6.09
N GLU A 18 -2.86 -12.42 5.26
CA GLU A 18 -2.59 -12.24 3.82
C GLU A 18 -3.81 -11.71 3.05
N ASN A 19 -5.04 -12.10 3.40
CA ASN A 19 -6.27 -11.66 2.73
C ASN A 19 -6.58 -10.20 3.06
N PHE A 20 -6.45 -9.79 4.33
CA PHE A 20 -6.54 -8.38 4.71
C PHE A 20 -5.47 -7.54 3.98
N SER A 21 -4.23 -8.01 3.96
CA SER A 21 -3.11 -7.31 3.28
C SER A 21 -3.27 -7.26 1.76
N GLN A 22 -3.85 -8.31 1.14
CA GLN A 22 -4.24 -8.29 -0.27
C GLN A 22 -5.31 -7.22 -0.54
N LYS A 23 -6.35 -7.11 0.30
CA LYS A 23 -7.39 -6.06 0.18
C LYS A 23 -6.78 -4.66 0.29
N VAL A 24 -5.87 -4.43 1.24
CA VAL A 24 -5.12 -3.18 1.37
C VAL A 24 -4.45 -2.78 0.04
N ILE A 25 -3.65 -3.69 -0.56
CA ILE A 25 -2.99 -3.38 -1.84
C ILE A 25 -4.01 -3.21 -2.98
N ASN A 26 -5.06 -4.03 -3.03
CA ASN A 26 -6.11 -3.94 -4.06
C ASN A 26 -6.89 -2.61 -4.00
N ILE A 27 -7.20 -2.09 -2.82
CA ILE A 27 -7.88 -0.79 -2.64
C ILE A 27 -6.97 0.35 -3.08
N PHE A 28 -5.66 0.28 -2.76
CA PHE A 28 -4.68 1.28 -3.22
C PHE A 28 -4.53 1.27 -4.75
N GLU A 29 -4.33 0.11 -5.37
CA GLU A 29 -4.15 -0.03 -6.83
C GLU A 29 -5.41 0.30 -7.65
N SER A 30 -6.60 0.23 -7.04
CA SER A 30 -7.87 0.57 -7.72
C SER A 30 -8.31 2.03 -7.57
N CYS A 31 -7.51 2.88 -6.93
CA CYS A 31 -7.77 4.33 -6.90
C CYS A 31 -7.03 5.03 -8.05
N SER A 32 -7.76 5.80 -8.86
CA SER A 32 -7.24 6.39 -10.10
C SER A 32 -6.12 7.42 -9.91
N GLU A 33 -6.06 8.08 -8.75
CA GLU A 33 -4.99 9.01 -8.39
C GLU A 33 -3.93 8.35 -7.51
N ILE A 34 -2.85 7.87 -8.14
CA ILE A 34 -1.73 7.25 -7.44
C ILE A 34 -0.92 8.31 -6.68
N GLY A 35 -0.73 8.10 -5.37
CA GLY A 35 0.07 8.96 -4.51
C GLY A 35 -0.77 9.95 -3.72
N GLN A 36 -0.14 11.04 -3.25
CA GLN A 36 -0.69 11.91 -2.19
C GLN A 36 -2.07 12.49 -2.51
N LYS A 37 -2.38 12.74 -3.79
CA LYS A 37 -3.68 13.28 -4.22
C LYS A 37 -4.85 12.31 -3.97
N GLY A 38 -4.62 11.01 -4.13
CA GLY A 38 -5.62 9.99 -3.85
C GLY A 38 -5.70 9.58 -2.38
N LYS A 39 -5.00 10.27 -1.46
CA LYS A 39 -4.92 9.85 -0.05
C LYS A 39 -6.29 9.74 0.59
N ASP A 40 -7.10 10.79 0.51
CA ASP A 40 -8.44 10.82 1.10
C ASP A 40 -9.38 9.78 0.49
N GLN A 41 -9.25 9.49 -0.82
CA GLN A 41 -9.98 8.41 -1.48
C GLN A 41 -9.59 7.04 -0.92
N VAL A 42 -8.29 6.72 -0.87
CA VAL A 42 -7.78 5.43 -0.39
C VAL A 42 -8.07 5.26 1.10
N VAL A 43 -7.85 6.28 1.94
CA VAL A 43 -8.12 6.26 3.39
C VAL A 43 -9.61 6.07 3.65
N SER A 44 -10.50 6.81 2.96
CA SER A 44 -11.95 6.63 3.12
C SER A 44 -12.41 5.22 2.72
N ARG A 45 -11.79 4.63 1.69
CA ARG A 45 -12.06 3.25 1.27
C ARG A 45 -11.51 2.22 2.27
N TYR A 46 -10.31 2.40 2.82
CA TYR A 46 -9.81 1.54 3.90
C TYR A 46 -10.74 1.54 5.12
N VAL A 47 -11.16 2.72 5.61
CA VAL A 47 -12.09 2.81 6.76
C VAL A 47 -13.41 2.07 6.46
N LYS A 48 -13.96 2.18 5.25
CA LYS A 48 -15.25 1.58 4.86
C LYS A 48 -15.19 0.09 4.50
N GLU A 49 -14.18 -0.34 3.76
CA GLU A 49 -14.06 -1.71 3.21
C GLU A 49 -13.27 -2.66 4.12
N LEU A 50 -12.42 -2.12 5.01
CA LEU A 50 -11.64 -2.90 5.98
C LEU A 50 -12.14 -2.75 7.43
N ASN A 51 -13.05 -1.80 7.69
CA ASN A 51 -13.63 -1.52 9.02
C ASN A 51 -12.56 -1.22 10.09
N ILE A 52 -11.61 -0.35 9.75
CA ILE A 52 -10.51 0.10 10.62
C ILE A 52 -10.59 1.60 10.94
N GLY A 53 -9.86 2.04 11.96
CA GLY A 53 -9.79 3.46 12.35
C GLY A 53 -9.11 4.35 11.31
N GLU A 54 -9.47 5.62 11.25
CA GLU A 54 -8.91 6.58 10.29
C GLU A 54 -7.39 6.78 10.45
N THR A 55 -6.89 6.84 11.69
CA THR A 55 -5.45 6.88 12.01
C THR A 55 -4.70 5.67 11.43
N GLU A 56 -5.34 4.50 11.47
CA GLU A 56 -4.78 3.24 11.00
C GLU A 56 -4.74 3.19 9.47
N ALA A 57 -5.86 3.56 8.83
CA ALA A 57 -5.95 3.73 7.38
C ALA A 57 -4.92 4.73 6.84
N ASN A 58 -4.66 5.82 7.56
CA ASN A 58 -3.59 6.78 7.24
C ASN A 58 -2.20 6.14 7.29
N ASN A 59 -1.87 5.44 8.39
CA ASN A 59 -0.58 4.76 8.56
C ASN A 59 -0.34 3.70 7.46
N ILE A 60 -1.37 2.93 7.11
CA ILE A 60 -1.33 1.94 6.04
C ILE A 60 -1.10 2.62 4.68
N PHE A 61 -1.79 3.73 4.39
CA PHE A 61 -1.59 4.49 3.16
C PHE A 61 -0.14 4.98 3.02
N ASP A 62 0.40 5.64 4.06
CA ASP A 62 1.75 6.20 4.01
C ASP A 62 2.83 5.09 3.95
N CYS A 63 2.57 3.92 4.56
CA CYS A 63 3.37 2.72 4.37
C CYS A 63 3.36 2.26 2.90
N VAL A 64 2.21 1.89 2.34
CA VAL A 64 2.07 1.36 0.96
C VAL A 64 2.65 2.34 -0.07
N LEU A 65 2.41 3.64 0.10
CA LEU A 65 2.99 4.69 -0.73
C LEU A 65 4.53 4.72 -0.65
N ASN A 66 5.12 4.54 0.54
CA ASN A 66 6.57 4.42 0.69
C ASN A 66 7.14 3.12 0.11
N LEU A 67 6.40 2.00 0.15
CA LEU A 67 6.80 0.75 -0.51
C LEU A 67 6.88 0.92 -2.04
N ILE A 68 5.89 1.60 -2.64
CA ILE A 68 5.91 1.93 -4.07
C ILE A 68 7.09 2.86 -4.41
N LYS A 69 7.32 3.91 -3.61
CA LYS A 69 8.47 4.82 -3.77
C LYS A 69 9.81 4.08 -3.68
N LYS A 70 9.98 3.15 -2.73
CA LYS A 70 11.16 2.25 -2.64
C LYS A 70 11.29 1.43 -3.93
N GLY A 71 10.22 0.75 -4.36
CA GLY A 71 10.22 -0.09 -5.56
C GLY A 71 10.59 0.63 -6.85
N ILE A 72 10.14 1.86 -7.03
CA ILE A 72 10.54 2.73 -8.15
C ILE A 72 12.01 3.14 -8.03
N LYS A 73 12.46 3.54 -6.83
CA LYS A 73 13.85 3.98 -6.58
C LYS A 73 14.86 2.86 -6.83
N ASP A 74 14.55 1.62 -6.48
CA ASP A 74 15.40 0.46 -6.77
C ASP A 74 15.44 0.12 -8.27
N LYS A 75 14.30 0.18 -8.97
CA LYS A 75 14.27 0.03 -10.44
C LYS A 75 15.09 1.11 -11.16
N LEU A 76 15.06 2.36 -10.67
CA LEU A 76 15.87 3.45 -11.22
C LEU A 76 17.37 3.30 -10.92
N LYS A 77 17.75 2.68 -9.80
CA LYS A 77 19.15 2.37 -9.47
C LYS A 77 19.71 1.18 -10.25
N ASN A 78 18.89 0.15 -10.48
CA ASN A 78 19.29 -1.08 -11.14
C ASN A 78 18.35 -1.43 -12.31
N PRO A 79 18.27 -0.59 -13.36
CA PRO A 79 17.33 -0.77 -14.48
C PRO A 79 17.57 -2.04 -15.32
N PHE A 80 18.73 -2.69 -15.15
CA PHE A 80 19.13 -3.89 -15.88
C PHE A 80 19.26 -5.16 -15.01
N LYS A 81 18.81 -5.14 -13.75
CA LYS A 81 18.66 -6.40 -12.98
C LYS A 81 17.44 -7.17 -13.51
N LYS A 82 17.72 -8.23 -14.28
CA LYS A 82 16.80 -9.35 -14.50
C LYS A 82 16.58 -10.12 -13.20
#